data_AF-X1KB26-F1
#
_entry.id   AF-X1KB26-F1
#
_cell.length_a   1.000
_cell.length_b   1.000
_cell.length_c   1.000
_cell.angle_alpha   90.00
_cell.angle_beta   90.00
_cell.angle_gamma   90.00
#
_symmetry.space_group_name_H-M   'P 1'
#
loop_
_entity.id
_entity.type
_entity.pdbx_description
1 polymer ?
#
loop_
_entity_poly.entity_id
_entity_poly.type
_entity_poly.pdbx_seq_one_letter_code
_entity_poly.pdbx_strand_id
1 'polypeptide(L)' 'GFRARYVKEVDSQERTVKFYQEIYDKDNNLVQIHEKFLEDRGHKKLKR' A
#
# COMPACT_ATOMS: atom_id res chain seq x y z
N GLY A 1 -2.12 -20.77 5.40
CA GLY A 1 -2.84 -19.58 4.93
C GLY A 1 -1.81 -18.60 4.38
N PHE A 2 -2.17 -17.78 3.41
CA PHE A 2 -1.32 -16.69 2.94
C PHE A 2 -1.56 -15.45 3.80
N ARG A 3 -0.49 -14.73 4.16
CA ARG A 3 -0.58 -13.47 4.89
C ARG A 3 -0.45 -12.33 3.89
N ALA A 4 -1.36 -11.36 3.96
CA ALA A 4 -1.26 -10.13 3.17
C ALA A 4 -0.93 -8.94 4.09
N ARG A 5 -0.05 -8.05 3.63
CA ARG A 5 0.24 -6.76 4.27
C ARG A 5 0.04 -5.65 3.27
N TYR A 6 -0.76 -4.65 3.64
CA TYR A 6 -0.92 -3.43 2.85
C TYR A 6 0.10 -2.40 3.31
N VAL A 7 0.85 -1.84 2.36
CA VAL A 7 1.86 -0.82 2.61
C VAL A 7 1.48 0.46 1.88
N LYS A 8 1.43 1.56 2.63
CA LYS A 8 1.28 2.91 2.12
C LYS A 8 2.58 3.65 2.43
N GLU A 9 3.35 3.96 1.41
CA GLU A 9 4.53 4.80 1.55
C GLU A 9 4.12 6.27 1.41
N VAL A 10 4.63 7.11 2.31
CA VAL A 10 4.40 8.55 2.30
C VAL A 10 5.72 9.30 2.35
N ASP A 11 5.76 10.50 1.78
CA ASP A 11 6.89 11.41 1.96
C ASP A 11 6.84 12.14 3.31
N SER A 12 7.82 13.02 3.55
CA SER A 12 7.90 13.84 4.77
C SER A 12 6.71 14.80 4.97
N GLN A 13 5.90 15.03 3.94
CA GLN A 13 4.68 15.85 3.98
C GLN A 13 3.41 15.00 4.02
N GLU A 14 3.54 13.71 4.32
CA GLU A 14 2.45 12.72 4.36
C GLU A 14 1.74 12.51 3.01
N ARG A 15 2.37 12.89 1.89
CA ARG A 15 1.82 12.64 0.55
C ARG A 15 2.07 11.19 0.19
N THR A 16 1.02 10.50 -0.29
CA THR A 16 1.12 9.10 -0.71
C THR A 16 2.00 9.01 -1.95
N VAL A 17 3.14 8.32 -1.84
CA VAL A 17 4.06 8.10 -2.98
C VAL A 17 3.87 6.72 -3.61
N LYS A 18 3.50 5.72 -2.81
CA LYS A 18 3.20 4.37 -3.29
C LYS A 18 2.15 3.69 -2.44
N PHE A 19 1.40 2.80 -3.06
CA PHE A 19 0.50 1.89 -2.39
C PHE A 19 0.66 0.50 -3.01
N TYR A 20 0.98 -0.50 -2.19
CA TYR A 20 1.15 -1.87 -2.67
C TYR A 20 0.74 -2.88 -1.60
N GLN A 21 0.54 -4.11 -2.05
CA GLN A 21 0.26 -5.25 -1.21
C GLN A 21 1.40 -6.26 -1.30
N GLU A 22 1.91 -6.68 -0.15
CA GLU A 22 2.88 -7.75 0.00
C GLU A 22 2.13 -9.05 0.34
N ILE A 23 2.41 -10.12 -0.40
CA ILE A 23 1.85 -11.46 -0.15
C ILE A 23 2.95 -12.37 0.36
N TYR A 24 2.75 -12.93 1.54
CA TYR A 24 3.67 -13.84 2.20
C TYR A 24 3.11 -15.27 2.21
N ASP A 25 3.99 -16.25 2.01
CA ASP A 25 3.68 -17.66 2.20
C ASP A 25 3.55 -18.04 3.68
N LYS A 26 3.36 -19.34 3.95
CA LYS A 26 3.22 -19.89 5.30
C LYS A 26 4.48 -19.78 6.17
N ASP A 27 5.64 -19.63 5.53
CA ASP A 27 6.95 -19.58 6.17
C ASP A 27 7.43 -18.12 6.32
N ASN A 28 6.54 -17.14 6.07
CA ASN A 28 6.78 -15.69 6.05
C ASN A 28 7.75 -15.23 4.95
N ASN A 29 7.93 -15.98 3.87
CA ASN A 29 8.68 -15.48 2.71
C ASN A 29 7.76 -14.59 1.85
N LEU A 30 8.29 -13.45 1.41
CA LEU A 30 7.59 -12.57 0.48
C LEU A 30 7.58 -13.22 -0.91
N VAL A 31 6.39 -13.58 -1.40
CA VAL A 31 6.25 -14.31 -2.67
C VAL A 31 5.68 -13.44 -3.80
N GLN A 32 4.94 -12.38 -3.48
CA GLN A 32 4.41 -11.44 -4.49
C GLN A 32 4.29 -10.02 -3.95
N ILE A 33 4.42 -9.04 -4.84
CA ILE A 33 4.09 -7.63 -4.60
C ILE A 33 3.08 -7.19 -5.66
N HIS A 34 1.96 -6.64 -5.24
CA HIS A 34 0.96 -6.04 -6.14
C HIS A 34 0.97 -4.53 -5.98
N GLU A 35 1.53 -3.83 -6.96
CA GLU A 35 1.52 -2.36 -6.99
C GLU A 35 0.15 -1.83 -7.40
N LYS A 36 -0.32 -0.80 -6.67
CA LYS A 36 -1.51 -0.03 -7.02
C LYS A 36 -1.04 1.36 -7.45
N PHE A 37 -0.96 1.58 -8.75
CA PHE A 37 -0.80 2.91 -9.31
C PHE A 37 -2.14 3.63 -9.17
N LEU A 38 -2.26 4.48 -8.17
CA LEU A 38 -3.40 5.38 -8.09
C LEU A 38 -3.24 6.41 -9.19
N GLU A 39 -4.22 6.53 -10.09
CA GLU A 39 -4.49 7.84 -10.66
C GLU A 39 -4.72 8.79 -9.48
N ASP A 40 -3.87 9.80 -9.34
CA ASP A 40 -4.04 10.80 -8.29
C ASP A 40 -5.31 11.60 -8.56
N ARG A 41 -6.42 11.14 -7.98
CA ARG A 41 -7.71 11.82 -8.02
C ARG A 41 -7.83 12.90 -6.93
N GLY A 42 -6.72 13.24 -6.26
CA GLY A 42 -6.62 14.22 -5.19
C GLY A 42 -7.08 13.70 -3.83
N HIS A 43 -6.39 14.14 -2.77
CA HIS A 43 -6.85 13.93 -1.39
C HIS A 43 -8.13 14.74 -1.12
N LYS A 44 -9.27 14.08 -0.90
CA LYS A 44 -10.49 14.74 -0.42
C LYS A 44 -10.47 14.80 1.11
N LYS A 45 -10.22 16.00 1.66
CA LYS A 45 -10.49 16.27 3.08
C LYS A 45 -12.02 16.24 3.29
N LEU A 46 -12.52 15.20 3.92
CA LEU A 46 -13.88 15.18 4.44
C LEU A 46 -13.88 16.04 5.71
N LYS A 47 -14.56 17.20 5.68
CA LYS A 47 -14.88 17.94 6.90
C LYS A 47 -15.95 17.15 7.65
N ARG A 48 -15.75 16.99 8.96
CA ARG A 48 -16.77 16.49 9.89
C ARG A 48 -17.73 17.62 10.23
#